data_AF-A0AAW4L3L5-F1
#
_entry.id   AF-A0AAW4L3L5-F1
#
_cell.length_a   1.000
_cell.length_b   1.000
_cell.length_c   1.000
_cell.angle_alpha   90.00
_cell.angle_beta   90.00
_cell.angle_gamma   90.00
#
_symmetry.space_group_name_H-M   'P 1'
#
loop_
_entity.id
_entity.type
_entity.pdbx_description
1 polymer ?
#
loop_
_entity_poly.entity_id
_entity_poly.type
_entity_poly.pdbx_seq_one_letter_code
_entity_poly.pdbx_strand_id
1 'polypeptide(L)'
;MNRPLIFVFLLVSFWSVSAYAMKFSAYNGDVYFDHRMHRLLYECKACHEGPPQHFELDHESGHKLCIGCHRKESKGPSRHCSDCHKTS
;
A
#
# COMPACT_ATOMS: atom_id res chain seq x y z
N MET A 1 -2.68 16.90 50.53
CA MET A 1 -3.78 16.11 49.94
C MET A 1 -4.06 16.66 48.55
N ASN A 2 -3.73 15.83 47.55
CA ASN A 2 -4.45 15.58 46.29
C ASN A 2 -4.66 16.72 45.26
N ARG A 3 -3.74 16.69 44.27
CA ARG A 3 -3.79 17.05 42.83
C ARG A 3 -5.21 17.03 42.20
N PRO A 4 -5.50 17.70 41.05
CA PRO A 4 -4.52 17.95 39.98
C PRO A 4 -4.63 19.26 39.17
N LEU A 5 -3.45 19.81 38.89
CA LEU A 5 -3.14 20.72 37.80
C LEU A 5 -3.23 19.98 36.45
N ILE A 6 -4.44 19.66 35.98
CA ILE A 6 -4.67 19.00 34.67
C ILE A 6 -5.96 19.58 34.07
N PHE A 7 -5.89 20.73 33.42
CA PHE A 7 -6.97 21.16 32.54
C PHE A 7 -6.37 21.97 31.39
N VAL A 8 -6.69 21.52 30.16
CA VAL A 8 -6.48 22.21 28.87
C VAL A 8 -5.09 22.08 28.24
N PHE A 9 -4.67 20.84 27.98
CA PHE A 9 -3.79 20.50 26.85
C PHE A 9 -4.56 19.56 25.90
N LEU A 10 -5.70 20.02 25.39
CA LEU A 10 -6.60 19.23 24.54
C LEU A 10 -6.71 19.87 23.14
N LEU A 11 -5.57 19.97 22.47
CA LEU A 11 -5.49 20.08 21.01
C LEU A 11 -4.44 19.07 20.54
N VAL A 12 -4.73 17.78 20.82
CA VAL A 12 -4.00 16.68 20.21
C VAL A 12 -4.39 16.67 18.74
N SER A 13 -3.50 17.28 17.96
CA SER A 13 -3.20 17.06 16.54
C SER A 13 -4.12 16.05 15.87
N PHE A 14 -4.92 16.50 14.90
CA PHE A 14 -5.60 15.63 13.97
C PHE A 14 -4.53 14.80 13.23
N TRP A 15 -4.41 13.52 13.61
CA TRP A 15 -3.39 12.62 13.08
C TRP A 15 -3.55 12.55 11.57
N SER A 16 -2.46 12.85 10.86
CA SER A 16 -2.40 12.85 9.40
C SER A 16 -2.85 11.50 8.86
N VAL A 17 -3.98 11.46 8.15
CA VAL A 17 -4.37 10.31 7.34
C VAL A 17 -3.34 10.18 6.23
N SER A 18 -2.41 9.26 6.43
CA SER A 18 -1.34 8.92 5.51
C SER A 18 -1.92 8.04 4.38
N ALA A 19 -2.62 8.65 3.42
CA ALA A 19 -3.16 7.98 2.23
C ALA A 19 -2.07 7.67 1.19
N TYR A 20 -1.07 6.86 1.55
CA TYR A 20 -0.06 6.33 0.61
C TYR A 20 -0.42 4.95 0.05
N ALA A 21 -1.56 4.39 0.47
CA ALA A 21 -2.11 3.19 -0.13
C ALA A 21 -2.81 3.57 -1.45
N MET A 22 -2.25 3.11 -2.56
CA MET A 22 -2.93 3.15 -3.86
C MET A 22 -3.96 2.00 -3.89
N LYS A 23 -5.13 2.26 -4.47
CA LYS A 23 -6.20 1.28 -4.57
C LYS A 23 -6.41 0.90 -6.03
N PHE A 24 -6.34 -0.39 -6.33
CA PHE A 24 -6.74 -0.95 -7.61
C PHE A 24 -8.09 -1.65 -7.43
N SER A 25 -9.12 -1.11 -8.08
CA SER A 25 -10.45 -1.71 -8.03
C SER A 25 -10.48 -2.96 -8.91
N ALA A 26 -10.99 -4.07 -8.38
CA ALA A 26 -11.14 -5.32 -9.12
C ALA A 26 -12.44 -6.03 -8.74
N TYR A 27 -13.01 -6.79 -9.68
CA TYR A 27 -14.32 -7.44 -9.51
C TYR A 27 -14.37 -8.43 -8.32
N ASN A 28 -13.22 -8.98 -7.95
CA ASN A 28 -13.05 -9.98 -6.90
C ASN A 28 -12.48 -9.39 -5.59
N GLY A 29 -12.54 -8.07 -5.42
CA GLY A 29 -12.06 -7.36 -4.24
C GLY A 29 -10.93 -6.41 -4.58
N ASP A 30 -10.96 -5.23 -3.95
CA ASP A 30 -9.97 -4.19 -4.15
C ASP A 30 -8.58 -4.66 -3.67
N VAL A 31 -7.53 -4.25 -4.39
CA VAL A 31 -6.14 -4.46 -4.00
C VAL A 31 -5.57 -3.14 -3.50
N TYR A 32 -5.10 -3.16 -2.25
CA TYR A 32 -4.44 -2.01 -1.63
C TYR A 32 -2.93 -2.19 -1.72
N PHE A 33 -2.27 -1.25 -2.41
CA PHE A 33 -0.85 -1.27 -2.67
C PHE A 33 -0.16 -0.13 -1.90
N ASP A 34 0.73 -0.51 -0.98
CA ASP A 34 1.57 0.46 -0.26
C ASP A 34 2.79 0.84 -1.11
N HIS A 35 2.63 1.88 -1.94
CA HIS A 35 3.69 2.37 -2.82
C HIS A 35 4.90 2.89 -2.04
N ARG A 36 4.66 3.48 -0.86
CA ARG A 36 5.72 4.02 -0.02
C ARG A 36 6.63 2.91 0.49
N MET A 37 6.04 1.82 1.00
CA MET A 37 6.81 0.64 1.42
C MET A 37 7.64 0.06 0.28
N HIS A 38 7.05 -0.10 -0.91
CA HIS A 38 7.78 -0.63 -2.06
C HIS A 38 8.91 0.30 -2.49
N ARG A 39 8.70 1.63 -2.47
CA ARG A 39 9.74 2.61 -2.79
C ARG A 39 10.91 2.63 -1.80
N LEU A 40 10.69 2.26 -0.54
CA LEU A 40 11.76 2.12 0.45
C LEU A 40 12.65 0.90 0.17
N LEU A 41 12.11 -0.12 -0.50
CA LEU A 41 12.80 -1.37 -0.79
C LEU A 41 13.38 -1.42 -2.21
N TYR A 42 12.76 -0.71 -3.16
CA TYR A 42 13.06 -0.80 -4.58
C TYR A 42 13.19 0.58 -5.23
N GLU A 43 14.03 0.65 -6.26
CA GLU A 43 14.16 1.85 -7.10
C GLU A 43 12.95 2.02 -8.03
N CYS A 44 12.66 3.24 -8.47
CA CYS A 44 11.50 3.54 -9.31
C CYS A 44 11.47 2.70 -10.60
N LYS A 45 12.64 2.41 -11.18
CA LYS A 45 12.80 1.61 -12.41
C LYS A 45 12.42 0.13 -12.25
N ALA A 46 12.23 -0.34 -11.02
CA ALA A 46 11.77 -1.70 -10.77
C ALA A 46 10.31 -1.91 -11.18
N CYS A 47 9.53 -0.82 -11.31
CA CYS A 47 8.12 -0.87 -11.69
C CYS A 47 7.77 0.07 -12.86
N HIS A 48 8.47 1.20 -13.01
CA HIS A 48 8.21 2.17 -14.05
C HIS A 48 9.26 2.10 -15.16
N GLU A 49 8.79 2.00 -16.40
CA GLU A 49 9.63 2.16 -17.59
C GLU A 49 9.71 3.66 -17.93
N GLY A 50 10.90 4.24 -17.76
CA GLY A 50 11.11 5.68 -17.98
C GLY A 50 10.74 6.55 -16.77
N PRO A 51 10.42 7.84 -16.97
CA PRO A 51 10.02 8.73 -15.89
C PRO A 51 8.81 8.18 -15.12
N PRO A 52 8.84 8.11 -13.78
CA PRO A 52 7.72 7.61 -13.00
C PRO A 52 6.44 8.40 -13.27
N GLN A 53 5.40 7.70 -13.69
CA GLN A 53 4.10 8.25 -14.00
C GLN A 53 3.00 7.27 -13.61
N HIS A 54 1.77 7.76 -13.48
CA HIS A 54 0.61 6.90 -13.29
C HIS A 54 0.46 5.95 -14.49
N PHE A 55 0.20 4.68 -14.22
CA PHE A 55 -0.16 3.69 -15.23
C PHE A 55 -1.32 2.85 -14.71
N GLU A 56 -2.15 2.39 -15.63
CA GLU A 56 -3.24 1.47 -15.31
C GLU A 56 -2.72 0.03 -15.34
N LEU A 57 -3.29 -0.78 -14.45
CA LEU A 57 -3.06 -2.22 -14.42
C LEU A 57 -4.38 -2.91 -14.71
N ASP A 58 -4.33 -3.85 -15.64
CA ASP A 58 -5.36 -4.87 -15.81
C ASP A 58 -5.01 -6.13 -15.01
N HIS A 59 -5.87 -7.15 -15.13
CA HIS A 59 -5.68 -8.43 -14.47
C HIS A 59 -4.34 -9.11 -14.83
N GLU A 60 -3.93 -9.10 -16.10
CA GLU A 60 -2.73 -9.80 -16.55
C GLU A 60 -1.47 -9.05 -16.14
N SER A 61 -1.41 -7.76 -16.47
CA SER A 61 -0.28 -6.88 -16.13
C SER A 61 -0.08 -6.75 -14.63
N GLY A 62 -1.16 -6.65 -13.85
CA GLY A 62 -1.10 -6.61 -12.39
C GLY A 62 -0.58 -7.90 -11.78
N HIS A 63 -1.08 -9.06 -12.21
CA HIS A 63 -0.56 -10.35 -11.75
C HIS A 63 0.90 -10.58 -12.17
N LYS A 64 1.25 -10.22 -13.41
CA LYS A 64 2.63 -10.36 -13.89
C LYS A 64 3.60 -9.51 -13.09
N LEU A 65 3.27 -8.24 -12.83
CA LEU A 65 4.14 -7.33 -12.09
C LEU A 65 4.23 -7.72 -10.60
N CYS A 66 3.08 -7.78 -9.92
CA CYS A 66 3.02 -7.95 -8.47
C CYS A 66 3.42 -9.37 -8.07
N ILE A 67 2.74 -10.39 -8.60
CA ILE A 67 2.99 -11.79 -8.24
C ILE A 67 4.35 -12.24 -8.78
N GLY A 68 4.74 -11.78 -9.99
CA GLY A 68 6.04 -12.10 -10.57
C GLY A 68 7.19 -11.66 -9.66
N CYS A 69 7.15 -10.42 -9.16
CA CYS A 69 8.15 -9.93 -8.21
C CYS A 69 8.09 -10.69 -6.88
N HIS A 70 6.91 -10.84 -6.28
CA HIS A 70 6.77 -11.51 -4.98
C HIS A 70 7.24 -12.97 -5.00
N ARG A 71 7.05 -13.68 -6.12
CA ARG A 71 7.59 -15.03 -6.31
C ARG A 71 9.11 -15.02 -6.47
N LYS A 72 9.63 -14.13 -7.32
CA LYS A 72 11.08 -14.00 -7.56
C LYS A 72 11.84 -13.71 -6.27
N GLU A 73 11.32 -12.78 -5.47
CA GLU A 73 11.93 -12.36 -4.21
C GLU A 73 11.58 -13.28 -3.03
N SER A 74 10.67 -14.23 -3.24
CA SER A 74 10.09 -15.09 -2.20
C SER A 74 9.57 -14.30 -0.99
N LYS A 75 9.01 -13.11 -1.26
CA LYS A 75 8.51 -12.15 -0.26
C LYS A 75 7.21 -11.54 -0.74
N GLY A 76 6.29 -11.32 0.18
CA GLY A 76 4.98 -10.75 -0.14
C GLY A 76 3.97 -11.77 -0.67
N PRO A 77 2.72 -11.33 -0.89
CA PRO A 77 1.61 -12.20 -1.26
C PRO A 77 1.74 -12.72 -2.70
N SER A 78 1.67 -14.05 -2.88
CA SER A 78 1.87 -14.66 -4.21
C SER A 78 1.13 -15.99 -4.44
N ARG A 79 0.38 -16.46 -3.43
CA ARG A 79 -0.21 -17.81 -3.41
C ARG A 79 -1.72 -17.79 -3.46
N HIS A 80 -2.37 -17.02 -2.59
CA HIS A 80 -3.83 -16.98 -2.53
C HIS A 80 -4.34 -15.63 -3.04
N CYS A 81 -5.44 -15.66 -3.81
CA CYS A 81 -6.05 -14.43 -4.35
C CYS A 81 -6.39 -13.44 -3.22
N SER A 82 -6.90 -13.96 -2.10
CA SER A 82 -7.27 -13.21 -0.90
C SER A 82 -6.10 -12.60 -0.13
N ASP A 83 -4.85 -12.98 -0.46
CA ASP A 83 -3.68 -12.33 0.12
C ASP A 83 -3.52 -10.90 -0.43
N CYS A 84 -4.00 -10.65 -1.66
CA CYS A 84 -4.00 -9.33 -2.31
C CYS A 84 -5.40 -8.72 -2.39
N HIS A 85 -6.38 -9.49 -2.88
CA HIS A 85 -7.75 -9.06 -3.10
C HIS A 85 -8.55 -9.18 -1.81
N LYS A 86 -8.80 -8.04 -1.16
CA LYS A 86 -9.66 -7.99 0.02
C LYS A 86 -11.04 -7.54 -0.43
N THR A 87 -11.97 -8.49 -0.55
CA THR A 87 -13.38 -8.17 -0.45
C THR A 87 -13.62 -7.66 0.97
N SER A 88 -14.01 -6.39 1.08
CA SER A 88 -14.46 -5.76 2.32
C SER A 88 -15.39 -6.66 3.13
#